data_AF-A0A3S4EH55-F1
#
_entry.id   AF-A0A3S4EH55-F1
#
_cell.length_a   1.000
_cell.length_b   1.000
_cell.length_c   1.000
_cell.angle_alpha   90.00
_cell.angle_beta   90.00
_cell.angle_gamma   90.00
#
_symmetry.space_group_name_H-M   'P 1'
#
loop_
_entity.id
_entity.type
_entity.pdbx_description
1 polymer ?
#
loop_
_entity_poly.entity_id
_entity_poly.type
_entity_poly.pdbx_seq_one_letter_code
_entity_poly.pdbx_strand_id
1 'polypeptide(L)'
;MEEWIDALAELRRRGEPCVLVTVLDELGSTPRDRGSKMLVSAERVVNTIGGGHLEYRALAIARQMLQTGSATMQIERFPLAARLGQCCGGTTRLLFEPLIPPGHSWRCSVPATLVGRWCRSWRRCRCECAG
;
A
#
# COMPACT_ATOMS: atom_id res chain seq x y z
N MET A 1 -18.38 -4.67 8.55
CA MET A 1 -17.92 -3.35 9.00
C MET A 1 -16.67 -3.02 8.23
N GLU A 2 -16.61 -1.86 7.58
CA GLU A 2 -15.50 -1.50 6.69
C GLU A 2 -14.26 -1.09 7.49
N GLU A 3 -13.50 -2.05 8.01
CA GLU A 3 -12.34 -1.86 8.93
C GLU A 3 -11.33 -0.81 8.43
N TRP A 4 -11.18 -0.65 7.12
CA TRP A 4 -10.29 0.35 6.52
C TRP A 4 -10.77 1.80 6.75
N ILE A 5 -12.07 2.05 6.89
CA ILE A 5 -12.63 3.39 7.18
C ILE A 5 -12.22 3.81 8.59
N ASP A 6 -12.39 2.93 9.57
CA ASP A 6 -12.02 3.21 10.96
C ASP A 6 -10.52 3.43 11.09
N ALA A 7 -9.72 2.62 10.39
CA ALA A 7 -8.27 2.80 10.34
C ALA A 7 -7.87 4.11 9.65
N LEU A 8 -8.55 4.51 8.58
CA LEU A 8 -8.31 5.79 7.91
C LEU A 8 -8.65 6.97 8.84
N ALA A 9 -9.78 6.91 9.53
CA ALA A 9 -10.16 7.93 10.50
C ALA A 9 -9.11 8.06 11.61
N GLU A 10 -8.60 6.95 12.12
CA GLU A 10 -7.51 6.91 13.11
C GLU A 10 -6.23 7.59 12.61
N LEU A 11 -5.74 7.19 11.43
CA LEU A 11 -4.52 7.74 10.85
C LEU A 11 -4.65 9.24 10.57
N ARG A 12 -5.82 9.65 10.07
CA ARG A 12 -6.11 11.07 9.83
C ARG A 12 -6.11 11.88 11.12
N ARG A 13 -6.67 11.37 12.22
CA ARG A 13 -6.61 12.05 13.54
C ARG A 13 -5.18 12.20 14.05
N ARG A 14 -4.31 11.25 13.73
CA ARG A 14 -2.89 11.24 14.12
C ARG A 14 -2.00 12.05 13.17
N GLY A 15 -2.54 12.58 12.08
CA GLY A 15 -1.75 13.26 11.05
C GLY A 15 -0.80 12.32 10.30
N GLU A 16 -1.10 11.02 10.28
CA GLU A 16 -0.25 10.03 9.63
C GLU A 16 -0.65 9.83 8.17
N PRO A 17 0.30 9.92 7.22
CA PRO A 17 0.03 9.70 5.82
C PRO A 17 -0.24 8.22 5.54
N CYS A 18 -1.13 7.96 4.59
CA CYS A 18 -1.44 6.62 4.11
C CYS A 18 -1.77 6.62 2.62
N VAL A 19 -1.81 5.43 2.02
CA VAL A 19 -2.26 5.22 0.64
C VAL A 19 -3.42 4.25 0.68
N LEU A 20 -4.54 4.64 0.09
CA LEU A 20 -5.67 3.74 -0.16
C LEU A 20 -5.46 3.08 -1.51
N VAL A 21 -5.44 1.75 -1.52
CA VAL A 21 -5.35 0.93 -2.72
C VAL A 21 -6.73 0.37 -3.02
N THR A 22 -7.28 0.66 -4.20
CA THR A 22 -8.60 0.21 -4.63
C THR A 22 -8.51 -0.65 -5.89
N VAL A 23 -9.15 -1.82 -5.88
CA VAL A 23 -9.37 -2.63 -7.10
C VAL A 23 -10.39 -1.91 -7.98
N LEU A 24 -9.94 -1.37 -9.11
CA LEU A 24 -10.80 -0.65 -10.04
C LEU A 24 -11.57 -1.57 -10.97
N ASP A 25 -10.92 -2.64 -11.42
CA ASP A 25 -11.47 -3.55 -12.42
C ASP A 25 -10.71 -4.88 -12.43
N GLU A 26 -11.41 -5.91 -12.89
CA GLU A 26 -10.93 -7.28 -13.00
C GLU A 26 -11.30 -7.87 -14.35
N LEU A 27 -10.34 -8.54 -14.98
CA LEU A 27 -10.55 -9.31 -16.19
C LEU A 27 -10.12 -10.75 -15.94
N GLY A 28 -11.03 -11.70 -16.17
CA GLY A 28 -10.80 -13.11 -15.89
C GLY A 28 -10.81 -13.42 -14.39
N SER A 29 -10.19 -14.53 -14.00
CA SER A 29 -10.15 -14.95 -12.59
C SER A 29 -9.15 -14.09 -11.80
N THR A 30 -9.66 -13.29 -10.87
CA THR A 30 -8.90 -12.47 -9.93
C THR A 30 -9.18 -12.90 -8.49
N PRO A 31 -8.26 -12.67 -7.54
CA PRO A 31 -8.42 -13.11 -6.15
C PRO A 31 -9.44 -12.28 -5.34
N ARG A 32 -9.78 -11.08 -5.82
CA ARG A 32 -10.77 -10.17 -5.25
C ARG A 32 -11.50 -9.42 -6.37
N ASP A 33 -12.71 -8.99 -6.04
CA ASP A 33 -13.60 -8.25 -6.94
C ASP A 33 -13.37 -6.74 -6.86
N ARG A 34 -13.90 -6.03 -7.85
CA ARG A 34 -13.93 -4.57 -7.93
C ARG A 34 -14.45 -3.96 -6.65
N GLY A 35 -13.83 -2.87 -6.24
CA GLY A 35 -14.18 -2.14 -5.03
C GLY A 35 -13.51 -2.70 -3.78
N SER A 36 -12.79 -3.82 -3.85
CA SER A 36 -11.92 -4.26 -2.76
C SER A 36 -10.86 -3.21 -2.45
N LYS A 37 -10.62 -2.97 -1.15
CA LYS A 37 -9.73 -1.91 -0.66
C LYS A 37 -8.68 -2.46 0.28
N MET A 38 -7.48 -1.88 0.22
CA MET A 38 -6.40 -2.10 1.17
C MET A 38 -5.81 -0.74 1.55
N LEU A 39 -5.69 -0.46 2.85
CA LEU A 39 -5.10 0.77 3.36
C LEU A 39 -3.67 0.49 3.81
N VAL A 40 -2.73 1.31 3.36
CA VAL A 40 -1.30 1.15 3.65
C VAL A 40 -0.77 2.42 4.32
N SER A 41 -0.24 2.30 5.54
CA SER A 41 0.58 3.34 6.17
C SER A 41 2.05 2.90 6.22
N ALA A 42 2.90 3.73 6.83
CA ALA A 42 4.30 3.37 7.06
C ALA A 42 4.44 2.09 7.89
N GLU A 43 3.55 1.87 8.86
CA GLU A 43 3.66 0.80 9.85
C GLU A 43 2.59 -0.29 9.72
N ARG A 44 1.42 0.03 9.18
CA ARG A 44 0.26 -0.86 9.16
C ARG A 44 -0.27 -1.10 7.76
N VAL A 45 -0.83 -2.28 7.56
CA VAL A 45 -1.68 -2.63 6.41
C VAL A 45 -3.04 -3.08 6.96
N VAL A 46 -4.12 -2.63 6.34
CA VAL A 46 -5.50 -2.99 6.70
C VAL A 46 -6.22 -3.49 5.45
N ASN A 47 -7.00 -4.56 5.61
CA ASN A 47 -7.64 -5.30 4.54
C ASN A 47 -6.66 -5.94 3.52
N THR A 48 -7.23 -6.63 2.54
CA THR A 48 -6.54 -7.44 1.53
C THR A 48 -7.21 -7.20 0.17
N ILE A 49 -6.40 -7.11 -0.89
CA ILE A 49 -6.82 -7.04 -2.30
C ILE A 49 -6.54 -8.33 -3.06
N GLY A 50 -6.14 -9.41 -2.38
CA GLY A 50 -6.08 -10.75 -2.96
C GLY A 50 -4.88 -11.63 -2.64
N GLY A 51 -4.00 -11.20 -1.74
CA GLY A 51 -2.86 -12.00 -1.32
C GLY A 51 -1.68 -12.05 -2.30
N GLY A 52 -0.63 -12.72 -1.86
CA GLY A 52 0.49 -13.16 -2.70
C GLY A 52 1.27 -12.02 -3.37
N HIS A 53 1.66 -12.24 -4.63
CA HIS A 53 2.55 -11.33 -5.36
C HIS A 53 1.87 -9.98 -5.69
N LEU A 54 0.56 -9.99 -5.98
CA LEU A 54 -0.22 -8.77 -6.23
C LEU A 54 -0.12 -7.81 -5.04
N GLU A 55 -0.44 -8.28 -3.84
CA GLU A 55 -0.35 -7.47 -2.62
C GLU A 55 1.06 -7.05 -2.29
N TYR A 56 2.04 -7.95 -2.45
CA TYR A 56 3.43 -7.62 -2.22
C TYR A 56 3.89 -6.44 -3.09
N ARG A 57 3.53 -6.46 -4.38
CA ARG A 57 3.88 -5.38 -5.32
C ARG A 57 3.11 -4.10 -5.03
N ALA A 58 1.81 -4.19 -4.73
CA ALA A 58 0.99 -3.05 -4.36
C ALA A 58 1.50 -2.37 -3.08
N LEU A 59 1.87 -3.15 -2.06
CA LEU A 59 2.45 -2.63 -0.82
C LEU A 59 3.77 -1.89 -1.07
N ALA A 60 4.63 -2.42 -1.93
CA ALA A 60 5.89 -1.77 -2.28
C ALA A 60 5.67 -0.40 -2.95
N ILE A 61 4.75 -0.31 -3.91
CA ILE A 61 4.39 0.94 -4.60
C ILE A 61 3.80 1.95 -3.60
N ALA A 62 2.82 1.53 -2.81
CA ALA A 62 2.20 2.38 -1.80
C ALA A 62 3.23 2.95 -0.81
N ARG A 63 4.17 2.12 -0.32
CA ARG A 63 5.24 2.58 0.57
C ARG A 63 6.24 3.49 -0.12
N GLN A 64 6.52 3.28 -1.40
CA GLN A 64 7.37 4.19 -2.16
C GLN A 64 6.69 5.57 -2.30
N MET A 65 5.38 5.62 -2.56
CA MET A 65 4.63 6.88 -2.63
C MET A 65 4.67 7.64 -1.30
N LEU A 66 4.54 6.93 -0.18
CA LEU A 66 4.69 7.52 1.16
C LEU A 66 6.10 8.05 1.40
N GLN A 67 7.14 7.31 1.02
CA GLN A 67 8.53 7.72 1.20
C GLN A 67 8.90 8.94 0.37
N THR A 68 8.37 9.05 -0.86
CA THR A 68 8.64 10.19 -1.75
C THR A 68 7.72 11.38 -1.47
N GLY A 69 6.71 11.24 -0.61
CA GLY A 69 5.69 12.25 -0.39
C GLY A 69 4.85 12.52 -1.63
N SER A 70 4.70 11.54 -2.52
CA SER A 70 3.91 11.71 -3.74
C SER A 70 2.44 11.91 -3.41
N ALA A 71 1.90 13.08 -3.74
CA ALA A 71 0.48 13.41 -3.59
C ALA A 71 -0.36 13.05 -4.83
N THR A 72 0.26 12.45 -5.85
CA THR A 72 -0.40 12.16 -7.13
C THR A 72 -0.99 10.76 -7.12
N MET A 73 -2.26 10.64 -7.51
CA MET A 73 -2.90 9.34 -7.70
C MET A 73 -2.24 8.57 -8.85
N GLN A 74 -2.15 7.25 -8.71
CA GLN A 74 -1.57 6.37 -9.73
C GLN A 74 -2.50 5.20 -10.03
N ILE A 75 -2.58 4.80 -11.29
CA ILE A 75 -3.30 3.59 -11.70
C ILE A 75 -2.32 2.63 -12.33
N GLU A 76 -2.24 1.42 -11.78
CA GLU A 76 -1.35 0.38 -12.27
C GLU A 76 -2.13 -0.87 -12.68
N ARG A 77 -1.66 -1.51 -13.75
CA ARG A 77 -2.25 -2.74 -14.28
C ARG A 77 -1.38 -3.94 -13.90
N PHE A 78 -1.97 -4.91 -13.23
CA PHE A 78 -1.31 -6.13 -12.77
C PHE A 78 -1.85 -7.34 -13.53
N PRO A 79 -1.12 -7.85 -14.53
CA PRO A 79 -1.40 -9.18 -15.05
C PRO A 79 -1.14 -10.20 -13.93
N LEU A 80 -2.14 -11.04 -13.63
CA LEU A 80 -2.06 -12.06 -12.59
C LEU A 80 -1.53 -13.40 -13.14
N ALA A 81 -1.44 -13.52 -14.47
CA ALA A 81 -1.00 -14.71 -15.16
C ALA A 81 0.31 -15.29 -14.60
N ALA A 82 0.24 -16.56 -14.23
CA ALA A 82 1.32 -17.31 -13.62
C ALA A 82 2.49 -17.49 -14.58
N ARG A 83 3.65 -16.94 -14.25
CA ARG A 83 4.92 -17.60 -14.59
C ARG A 83 5.54 -18.34 -13.40
N LEU A 84 5.03 -18.16 -12.18
CA LEU A 84 5.66 -18.63 -10.92
C LEU A 84 4.66 -18.91 -9.77
N GLY A 85 3.53 -19.60 -9.99
CA GLY A 85 2.74 -20.22 -8.89
C GLY A 85 1.59 -19.41 -8.27
N GLN A 86 0.79 -18.71 -9.07
CA GLN A 86 -0.55 -18.23 -8.67
C GLN A 86 -1.62 -18.84 -9.59
N CYS A 87 -2.78 -19.27 -9.08
CA CYS A 87 -3.79 -19.95 -9.91
C CYS A 87 -4.64 -19.01 -10.78
N CYS A 88 -4.56 -17.70 -10.54
CA CYS A 88 -5.38 -16.70 -11.22
C CYS A 88 -4.77 -16.32 -12.58
N GLY A 89 -5.49 -16.54 -13.69
CA GLY A 89 -5.06 -16.15 -15.04
C GLY A 89 -5.46 -14.73 -15.46
N GLY A 90 -6.10 -13.97 -14.56
CA GLY A 90 -6.71 -12.69 -14.88
C GLY A 90 -5.76 -11.49 -14.92
N THR A 91 -6.34 -10.29 -14.93
CA THR A 91 -5.66 -9.01 -14.76
C THR A 91 -6.48 -8.13 -13.84
N THR A 92 -5.81 -7.41 -12.95
CA THR A 92 -6.45 -6.42 -12.07
C THR A 92 -5.87 -5.03 -12.33
N ARG A 93 -6.70 -3.99 -12.27
CA ARG A 93 -6.26 -2.60 -12.21
C ARG A 93 -6.40 -2.07 -10.79
N LEU A 94 -5.33 -1.49 -10.25
CA LEU A 94 -5.32 -0.90 -8.92
C LEU A 94 -5.17 0.62 -9.03
N LEU A 95 -6.01 1.35 -8.29
CA LEU A 95 -5.83 2.77 -8.01
C LEU A 95 -5.08 2.92 -6.69
N PHE A 96 -4.07 3.78 -6.67
CA PHE A 96 -3.33 4.20 -5.49
C PHE A 96 -3.66 5.65 -5.22
N GLU A 97 -4.27 5.91 -4.06
CA GLU A 97 -4.72 7.24 -3.63
C GLU A 97 -3.92 7.67 -2.40
N PRO A 98 -2.91 8.53 -2.54
CA PRO A 98 -2.20 9.10 -1.41
C PRO A 98 -3.11 10.02 -0.61
N LEU A 99 -3.26 9.72 0.68
CA LEU A 99 -4.01 10.49 1.65
C LEU A 99 -2.99 11.11 2.60
N ILE A 100 -2.47 12.26 2.18
CA ILE A 100 -1.40 13.00 2.85
C ILE A 100 -2.02 14.21 3.56
N PRO A 101 -1.95 14.29 4.90
CA PRO A 101 -2.43 15.46 5.63
C PRO A 101 -1.68 16.74 5.21
N PRO A 102 -2.38 17.88 5.07
CA PRO A 102 -1.72 19.16 4.79
C PRO A 102 -0.78 19.54 5.94
N GLY A 103 0.42 19.99 5.61
CA GLY A 103 1.46 20.34 6.59
C GLY A 103 2.34 19.18 7.06
N HIS A 104 2.13 17.95 6.57
CA HIS A 104 3.08 16.87 6.83
C HIS A 104 4.39 17.14 6.07
N SER A 105 5.51 17.16 6.79
CA SER A 105 6.87 17.14 6.23
C SER A 105 7.50 15.79 6.56
N TRP A 106 6.97 14.72 5.98
CA TRP A 106 7.64 13.42 6.09
C TRP A 106 8.95 13.47 5.31
N ARG A 107 10.04 13.71 6.02
CA ARG A 107 11.39 13.43 5.53
C ARG A 107 11.76 12.06 6.07
N CYS A 108 11.62 11.04 5.22
CA CYS A 108 12.08 9.70 5.55
C CYS A 108 13.60 9.78 5.87
N SER A 109 14.00 9.51 7.12
CA SER A 109 15.41 9.54 7.55
C SER A 109 16.18 8.28 7.15
N VAL A 110 15.57 7.39 6.36
CA VAL A 110 16.24 6.18 5.86
C VAL A 110 17.12 6.58 4.68
N PRO A 111 18.46 6.45 4.76
CA PRO A 111 19.31 6.69 3.61
C PRO A 111 18.90 5.73 2.48
N ALA A 112 18.79 6.26 1.26
CA ALA A 112 18.35 5.54 0.06
C ALA A 112 19.13 4.23 -0.21
N THR A 113 20.28 4.03 0.44
CA THR A 113 21.14 2.84 0.38
C THR A 113 20.59 1.60 1.09
N LEU A 114 19.54 1.71 1.93
CA LEU A 114 18.96 0.55 2.65
C LEU A 114 17.75 -0.11 1.94
N VAL A 115 17.37 0.36 0.75
CA VAL A 115 16.29 -0.20 -0.08
C VAL A 115 16.53 -1.69 -0.44
N GLY A 116 17.77 -2.19 -0.35
CA GLY A 116 18.14 -3.56 -0.76
C GLY A 116 18.06 -4.66 0.31
N ARG A 117 17.75 -4.38 1.58
CA ARG A 117 17.76 -5.40 2.67
C ARG A 117 16.38 -5.65 3.30
N TRP A 118 15.35 -5.55 2.48
CA TRP A 118 13.96 -5.79 2.88
C TRP A 118 13.60 -7.29 2.89
N CYS A 119 14.25 -8.09 3.74
CA CYS A 119 13.81 -9.45 4.01
C CYS A 119 14.24 -9.87 5.42
N ARG A 120 13.27 -10.36 6.19
CA ARG A 120 13.36 -10.97 7.54
C ARG A 120 13.20 -9.98 8.71
N SER A 121 12.18 -10.21 9.52
CA SER A 121 11.91 -9.58 10.82
C SER A 121 11.28 -8.18 10.80
N TRP A 122 9.99 -8.16 10.45
CA TRP A 122 9.06 -7.08 10.78
C TRP A 122 8.81 -7.08 12.29
N ARG A 123 9.63 -6.36 13.07
CA ARG A 123 9.35 -5.92 14.45
C ARG A 123 10.43 -4.89 14.80
N ARG A 124 10.01 -3.67 15.18
CA ARG A 124 10.83 -2.49 15.56
C ARG A 124 11.52 -1.73 14.40
N CYS A 125 10.79 -0.77 13.83
CA CYS A 125 11.38 0.56 13.67
C CYS A 125 10.63 1.46 14.66
N ARG A 126 11.24 1.71 15.82
CA ARG A 126 10.81 2.75 16.74
C ARG A 126 11.45 4.04 16.23
N CYS A 127 10.68 4.86 15.52
CA CYS A 127 11.12 6.20 15.18
C CYS A 127 10.87 7.07 16.42
N GLU A 128 11.93 7.48 17.10
CA GLU A 128 11.85 8.54 18.10
C GLU A 128 11.67 9.88 17.36
N CYS A 129 10.53 10.52 17.58
CA CYS A 129 10.30 11.90 17.20
C CYS A 129 11.22 12.79 18.03
N ALA A 130 12.23 13.41 17.42
CA ALA A 130 12.93 14.52 18.05
C ALA A 130 12.04 15.77 17.96
N GLY A 131 11.78 16.37 19.12
CA GLY A 131 11.07 17.65 19.25
C GLY A 131 11.90 18.85 18.86
#